data_AF-W9HYZ3-F1
#
_entry.id   AF-W9HYZ3-F1
#
_cell.length_a   1.000
_cell.length_b   1.000
_cell.length_c   1.000
_cell.angle_alpha   90.00
_cell.angle_beta   90.00
_cell.angle_gamma   90.00
#
_symmetry.space_group_name_H-M   'P 1'
#
loop_
_entity.id
_entity.type
_entity.pdbx_description
1 polymer ?
#
loop_
_entity_poly.entity_id
_entity_poly.type
_entity_poly.pdbx_seq_one_letter_code
_entity_poly.pdbx_strand_id
1 'polypeptide(L)'
;MSQVIVDHQTRAEITQIQTKGLTLFDTLYNSLVLRHTLPYLPVSGLLNLAATCRDIRYLLHETPGVFRHIDLTRVKTAHCEDAHKETERNLAVWHNVTLSDYLTEDDFYAGPLRGIFSTLRQRDILRDVQSLILDGLSVTAELCHEIINDPSYSVRMLSIRGVNNLNHGKLRAALAYACRSSRPENTPRLKAIYVFGPMPCDENAQANDSDAWWSKKGRVLNSTSDMDDWAQCMLACQSLISFDAVLCQGPRHASSPAFGSCSVSSPCSPAVATFSVGGCAGCGKAPEGVMTAETHCSSLPLLAPPPILSSSVQAATTPRPGHEDFVPRCADCLRDRFCVACNKWWCETCYHPFGGGDVKRHVSRSCWECGINCNDCIERTQKFCKKCGGGYCLIHNEGSSSAFCDCMLF
;
A
#
# COMPACT_ATOMS: atom_id res chain seq x y z
N MET A 1 -62.85 5.30 -28.98
CA MET A 1 -61.96 6.48 -28.83
C MET A 1 -60.97 6.10 -27.73
N SER A 2 -59.72 5.75 -28.00
CA SER A 2 -58.65 6.62 -28.50
C SER A 2 -57.63 5.80 -29.28
N GLN A 3 -57.36 6.18 -30.53
CA GLN A 3 -56.26 5.63 -31.32
C GLN A 3 -54.95 6.25 -30.83
N VAL A 4 -54.01 5.41 -30.40
CA VAL A 4 -52.62 5.82 -30.13
C VAL A 4 -51.92 5.86 -31.48
N ILE A 5 -51.62 7.07 -31.95
CA ILE A 5 -50.80 7.29 -33.14
C ILE A 5 -49.37 6.95 -32.72
N VAL A 6 -48.86 5.82 -33.25
CA VAL A 6 -47.46 5.43 -33.14
C VAL A 6 -46.68 6.32 -34.10
N ASP A 7 -46.15 7.42 -33.59
CA ASP A 7 -45.29 8.32 -34.35
C ASP A 7 -43.92 7.65 -34.53
N HIS A 8 -43.77 6.93 -35.65
CA HIS A 8 -42.56 6.19 -36.01
C HIS A 8 -41.51 7.06 -36.73
N GLN A 9 -41.61 8.39 -36.67
CA GLN A 9 -40.77 9.27 -37.49
C GLN A 9 -39.38 9.60 -36.90
N THR A 10 -39.09 9.32 -35.63
CA THR A 10 -37.80 9.73 -35.02
C THR A 10 -36.57 8.90 -35.43
N ARG A 11 -36.73 7.79 -36.16
CA ARG A 11 -35.60 6.92 -36.53
C ARG A 11 -35.08 7.10 -37.96
N ALA A 12 -35.88 7.71 -38.84
CA ALA A 12 -35.52 7.90 -40.25
C ALA A 12 -34.80 9.24 -40.52
N GLU A 13 -34.99 10.25 -39.67
CA GLU A 13 -34.37 11.57 -39.86
C GLU A 13 -32.92 11.65 -39.36
N ILE A 14 -32.46 10.69 -38.54
CA ILE A 14 -31.06 10.62 -38.09
C ILE A 14 -30.13 10.15 -39.22
N THR A 15 -30.66 9.57 -40.29
CA THR A 15 -29.88 8.96 -41.38
C THR A 15 -29.38 9.97 -42.43
N GLN A 16 -29.72 11.26 -42.31
CA GLN A 16 -29.35 12.31 -43.29
C GLN A 16 -28.40 13.39 -42.78
N ILE A 17 -27.85 13.28 -41.57
CA ILE A 17 -26.64 14.03 -41.25
C ILE A 17 -25.49 13.25 -41.86
N GLN A 18 -24.98 13.74 -42.98
CA GLN A 18 -23.72 13.31 -43.58
C GLN A 18 -22.60 13.68 -42.60
N THR A 19 -22.49 12.94 -41.49
CA THR A 19 -21.46 13.16 -40.48
C THR A 19 -20.15 12.74 -41.11
N LYS A 20 -19.30 13.72 -41.35
CA LYS A 20 -17.85 13.52 -41.44
C LYS A 20 -17.50 12.50 -40.35
N GLY A 21 -17.00 11.32 -40.74
CA GLY A 21 -16.81 10.22 -39.79
C GLY A 21 -16.05 10.73 -38.56
N LEU A 22 -16.57 10.45 -37.35
CA LEU A 22 -15.96 10.88 -36.10
C LEU A 22 -14.50 10.45 -36.10
N THR A 23 -13.59 11.42 -36.07
CA THR A 23 -12.16 11.12 -36.03
C THR A 23 -11.74 10.80 -34.60
N LEU A 24 -10.61 10.12 -34.44
CA LEU A 24 -9.99 9.92 -33.12
C LEU A 24 -9.73 11.26 -32.42
N PHE A 25 -9.35 12.29 -33.19
CA PHE A 25 -9.15 13.64 -32.66
C PHE A 25 -10.44 14.21 -32.06
N ASP A 26 -11.57 14.12 -32.77
CA ASP A 26 -12.86 14.63 -32.28
C ASP A 26 -13.29 13.93 -30.98
N THR A 27 -12.93 12.64 -30.85
CA THR A 27 -13.20 11.85 -29.65
C THR A 27 -12.31 12.25 -28.48
N LEU A 28 -11.01 12.43 -28.71
CA LEU A 28 -10.04 12.85 -27.69
C LEU A 28 -10.14 14.33 -27.33
N TYR A 29 -10.65 15.17 -28.20
CA TYR A 29 -10.91 16.58 -27.90
C TYR A 29 -11.94 16.73 -26.76
N ASN A 30 -12.81 15.75 -26.57
CA ASN A 30 -13.68 15.68 -25.42
C ASN A 30 -12.86 15.43 -24.14
N SER A 31 -12.79 16.45 -23.28
CA SER A 31 -11.99 16.43 -22.05
C SER A 31 -12.37 15.32 -21.08
N LEU A 32 -13.64 14.86 -21.07
CA LEU A 32 -14.06 13.72 -20.25
C LEU A 32 -13.49 12.42 -20.81
N VAL A 33 -13.64 12.19 -22.10
CA VAL A 33 -13.10 10.98 -22.75
C VAL A 33 -11.59 10.94 -22.57
N LEU A 34 -10.91 12.05 -22.83
CA LEU A 34 -9.46 12.17 -22.68
C LEU A 34 -9.00 11.86 -21.24
N ARG A 35 -9.62 12.48 -20.23
CA ARG A 35 -9.27 12.26 -18.81
C ARG A 35 -9.55 10.84 -18.32
N HIS A 36 -10.53 10.14 -18.91
CA HIS A 36 -10.90 8.78 -18.50
C HIS A 36 -10.24 7.68 -19.34
N THR A 37 -9.57 8.01 -20.45
CA THR A 37 -8.94 7.03 -21.34
C THR A 37 -7.42 7.07 -21.26
N LEU A 38 -6.81 8.26 -21.25
CA LEU A 38 -5.36 8.41 -21.32
C LEU A 38 -4.61 7.86 -20.11
N PRO A 39 -5.08 7.98 -18.85
CA PRO A 39 -4.36 7.44 -17.71
C PRO A 39 -4.17 5.90 -17.71
N TYR A 40 -4.94 5.18 -18.54
CA TYR A 40 -4.79 3.73 -18.73
C TYR A 40 -3.75 3.37 -19.79
N LEU A 41 -3.27 4.34 -20.57
CA LEU A 41 -2.20 4.13 -21.54
C LEU A 41 -0.84 4.28 -20.85
N PRO A 42 0.13 3.40 -21.17
CA PRO A 42 1.50 3.59 -20.70
C PRO A 42 2.09 4.88 -21.28
N VAL A 43 3.10 5.44 -20.60
CA VAL A 43 3.78 6.68 -21.03
C VAL A 43 4.27 6.58 -22.48
N SER A 44 4.82 5.43 -22.88
CA SER A 44 5.23 5.17 -24.26
C SER A 44 4.06 5.27 -25.26
N GLY A 45 2.88 4.80 -24.88
CA GLY A 45 1.65 4.91 -25.67
C GLY A 45 1.22 6.37 -25.86
N LEU A 46 1.27 7.18 -24.80
CA LEU A 46 0.98 8.61 -24.87
C LEU A 46 1.96 9.36 -25.78
N LEU A 47 3.26 9.08 -25.65
CA LEU A 47 4.29 9.69 -26.49
C LEU A 47 4.19 9.25 -27.95
N ASN A 48 3.87 7.98 -28.21
CA ASN A 48 3.63 7.49 -29.57
C ASN A 48 2.38 8.12 -30.17
N LEU A 49 1.30 8.28 -29.40
CA LEU A 49 0.09 8.97 -29.82
C LEU A 49 0.39 10.44 -30.18
N ALA A 50 1.16 11.13 -29.34
CA ALA A 50 1.67 12.47 -29.63
C ALA A 50 2.61 12.49 -30.86
N ALA A 51 3.26 11.39 -31.22
CA ALA A 51 4.10 11.31 -32.41
C ALA A 51 3.28 11.28 -33.71
N THR A 52 2.05 10.74 -33.68
CA THR A 52 1.23 10.51 -34.88
C THR A 52 0.74 11.78 -35.59
N CYS A 53 0.32 12.80 -34.84
CA CYS A 53 -0.33 13.99 -35.39
C CYS A 53 0.06 15.25 -34.61
N ARG A 54 0.21 16.39 -35.31
CA ARG A 54 0.52 17.70 -34.68
C ARG A 54 -0.62 18.18 -33.79
N ASP A 55 -1.87 18.00 -34.21
CA ASP A 55 -3.04 18.45 -33.44
C ASP A 55 -3.21 17.62 -32.17
N ILE A 56 -2.99 16.30 -32.26
CA ILE A 56 -3.00 15.41 -31.10
C ILE A 56 -1.83 15.74 -30.17
N ARG A 57 -0.63 16.01 -30.70
CA ARG A 57 0.52 16.45 -29.89
C ARG A 57 0.18 17.72 -29.11
N TYR A 58 -0.37 18.72 -29.79
CA TYR A 58 -0.76 19.98 -29.15
C TYR A 58 -1.82 19.73 -28.07
N LEU A 59 -2.87 18.96 -28.37
CA LEU A 59 -3.90 18.58 -27.42
C LEU A 59 -3.32 17.90 -26.16
N LEU A 60 -2.39 16.94 -26.34
CA LEU A 60 -1.81 16.18 -25.22
C LEU A 60 -0.84 16.99 -24.36
N HIS A 61 -0.07 17.90 -24.95
CA HIS A 61 0.92 18.72 -24.23
C HIS A 61 0.31 19.96 -23.57
N GLU A 62 -0.73 20.55 -24.17
CA GLU A 62 -1.37 21.75 -23.64
C GLU A 62 -2.50 21.44 -22.65
N THR A 63 -3.11 20.25 -22.73
CA THR A 63 -4.21 19.90 -21.82
C THR A 63 -3.65 19.50 -20.46
N PRO A 64 -3.95 20.26 -19.39
CA PRO A 64 -3.46 19.94 -18.06
C PRO A 64 -4.08 18.61 -17.58
N GLY A 65 -3.24 17.79 -16.99
CA GLY A 65 -3.65 16.54 -16.36
C GLY A 65 -3.57 15.29 -17.26
N VAL A 66 -3.15 15.42 -18.52
CA VAL A 66 -2.83 14.28 -19.40
C VAL A 66 -1.74 13.40 -18.76
N PHE A 67 -0.67 14.04 -18.30
CA PHE A 67 0.47 13.37 -17.66
C PHE A 67 0.38 13.38 -16.13
N ARG A 68 -0.84 13.51 -15.57
CA ARG A 68 -1.02 13.56 -14.11
C ARG A 68 -0.52 12.29 -13.42
N HIS A 69 -0.77 11.14 -14.05
CA HIS A 69 -0.40 9.83 -13.54
C HIS A 69 0.70 9.25 -14.43
N ILE A 70 1.90 9.08 -13.86
CA ILE A 70 3.05 8.50 -14.55
C ILE A 70 3.45 7.23 -13.83
N ASP A 71 3.38 6.12 -14.55
CA ASP A 71 3.90 4.83 -14.13
C ASP A 71 5.17 4.49 -14.92
N LEU A 72 6.30 4.41 -14.20
CA LEU A 72 7.60 4.05 -14.77
C LEU A 72 7.97 2.58 -14.54
N THR A 73 7.16 1.80 -13.83
CA THR A 73 7.45 0.39 -13.50
C THR A 73 7.62 -0.49 -14.74
N ARG A 74 7.03 -0.13 -15.89
CA ARG A 74 7.17 -0.89 -17.16
C ARG A 74 8.25 -0.35 -18.09
N VAL A 75 8.95 0.71 -17.70
CA VAL A 75 9.93 1.39 -18.56
C VAL A 75 11.26 0.65 -18.47
N LYS A 76 11.64 -0.05 -19.55
CA LYS A 76 12.90 -0.81 -19.61
C LYS A 76 14.14 0.04 -19.28
N THR A 77 14.19 1.26 -19.81
CA THR A 77 15.31 2.18 -19.54
C THR A 77 15.38 2.66 -18.10
N ALA A 78 14.36 2.41 -17.27
CA ALA A 78 14.36 2.74 -15.85
C ALA A 78 14.94 1.61 -14.97
N HIS A 79 15.11 0.40 -15.52
CA HIS A 79 15.65 -0.74 -14.79
C HIS A 79 17.17 -0.74 -14.89
N CYS A 80 17.84 -0.64 -13.74
CA CYS A 80 19.30 -0.64 -13.67
C CYS A 80 19.92 -2.00 -14.08
N GLU A 81 19.23 -3.11 -13.81
CA GLU A 81 19.75 -4.47 -14.00
C GLU A 81 19.86 -4.90 -15.48
N ASP A 82 18.97 -4.39 -16.33
CA ASP A 82 19.01 -4.68 -17.78
C ASP A 82 20.22 -4.02 -18.47
N ALA A 83 20.80 -2.96 -17.87
CA ALA A 83 22.00 -2.32 -18.38
C ALA A 83 23.25 -3.22 -18.31
N HIS A 84 23.25 -4.24 -17.46
CA HIS A 84 24.35 -5.21 -17.36
C HIS A 84 24.26 -6.34 -18.41
N LYS A 85 23.09 -6.57 -19.03
CA LYS A 85 22.86 -7.68 -19.97
C LYS A 85 22.96 -7.30 -21.45
N GLU A 86 22.78 -6.03 -21.80
CA GLU A 86 22.92 -5.56 -23.19
C GLU A 86 24.28 -4.87 -23.41
N THR A 87 25.29 -5.66 -23.73
CA THR A 87 26.67 -5.21 -23.99
C THR A 87 26.84 -4.20 -25.13
N GLU A 88 25.85 -3.89 -26.00
CA GLU A 88 26.18 -3.15 -27.24
C GLU A 88 25.15 -2.11 -27.77
N ARG A 89 24.06 -1.73 -27.08
CA ARG A 89 23.04 -0.86 -27.74
C ARG A 89 22.65 0.46 -27.12
N ASN A 90 23.12 0.85 -25.92
CA ASN A 90 22.75 2.15 -25.34
C ASN A 90 23.93 3.02 -24.92
N LEU A 91 25.01 3.02 -25.71
CA LEU A 91 26.13 3.98 -25.57
C LEU A 91 25.68 5.46 -25.61
N ALA A 92 24.48 5.77 -26.12
CA ALA A 92 23.94 7.12 -26.17
C ALA A 92 23.36 7.63 -24.83
N VAL A 93 22.87 6.76 -23.95
CA VAL A 93 22.38 7.19 -22.60
C VAL A 93 23.56 7.42 -21.65
N TRP A 94 24.67 6.71 -21.88
CA TRP A 94 25.91 6.81 -21.13
C TRP A 94 26.93 7.77 -21.74
N HIS A 95 26.58 8.53 -22.79
CA HIS A 95 27.55 9.44 -23.44
C HIS A 95 27.93 10.67 -22.60
N ASN A 96 27.32 10.84 -21.42
CA ASN A 96 27.78 11.79 -20.40
C ASN A 96 28.63 11.12 -19.30
N VAL A 97 28.91 9.81 -19.39
CA VAL A 97 29.63 9.00 -18.41
C VAL A 97 31.04 8.66 -18.91
N THR A 98 31.74 9.65 -19.46
CA THR A 98 33.22 9.64 -19.52
C THR A 98 33.78 10.29 -18.26
N LEU A 99 33.50 9.70 -17.10
CA LEU A 99 34.07 10.12 -15.80
C LEU A 99 34.07 8.91 -14.84
N SER A 100 34.94 7.95 -15.16
CA SER A 100 34.97 6.61 -14.58
C SER A 100 35.64 6.49 -13.20
N ASP A 101 35.78 7.54 -12.38
CA ASP A 101 36.47 7.42 -11.07
C ASP A 101 35.89 8.25 -9.89
N TYR A 102 34.78 8.99 -10.05
CA TYR A 102 34.19 9.82 -8.97
C TYR A 102 32.66 9.71 -8.81
N LEU A 103 32.02 8.76 -9.48
CA LEU A 103 30.56 8.61 -9.38
C LEU A 103 30.18 8.03 -8.02
N THR A 104 29.27 8.71 -7.32
CA THR A 104 28.70 8.16 -6.09
C THR A 104 27.80 6.97 -6.42
N GLU A 105 27.62 6.04 -5.48
CA GLU A 105 26.66 4.94 -5.64
C GLU A 105 25.25 5.47 -5.98
N ASP A 106 24.89 6.62 -5.41
CA ASP A 106 23.61 7.27 -5.66
C ASP A 106 23.48 7.73 -7.14
N ASP A 107 24.54 8.30 -7.73
CA ASP A 107 24.56 8.68 -9.16
C ASP A 107 24.47 7.47 -10.08
N PHE A 108 25.09 6.35 -9.69
CA PHE A 108 25.07 5.11 -10.45
C PHE A 108 23.66 4.49 -10.45
N TYR A 109 23.07 4.28 -9.27
CA TYR A 109 21.77 3.60 -9.14
C TYR A 109 20.58 4.46 -9.58
N ALA A 110 20.64 5.78 -9.38
CA ALA A 110 19.58 6.69 -9.81
C ALA A 110 19.77 7.24 -11.22
N GLY A 111 20.92 7.03 -11.86
CA GLY A 111 21.28 7.56 -13.18
C GLY A 111 20.20 7.36 -14.25
N PRO A 112 19.68 6.14 -14.45
CA PRO A 112 18.63 5.90 -15.43
C PRO A 112 17.34 6.70 -15.18
N LEU A 113 16.91 6.78 -13.91
CA LEU A 113 15.73 7.57 -13.53
C LEU A 113 15.98 9.07 -13.66
N ARG A 114 17.16 9.57 -13.25
CA ARG A 114 17.55 10.97 -13.43
C ARG A 114 17.61 11.37 -14.91
N GLY A 115 18.03 10.47 -15.80
CA GLY A 115 17.99 10.68 -17.26
C GLY A 115 16.55 10.81 -17.79
N ILE A 116 15.65 9.94 -17.33
CA ILE A 116 14.21 10.01 -17.66
C ILE A 116 13.61 11.31 -17.14
N PHE A 117 13.84 11.67 -15.88
CA PHE A 117 13.35 12.93 -15.31
C PHE A 117 13.92 14.16 -16.01
N SER A 118 15.19 14.14 -16.41
CA SER A 118 15.79 15.22 -17.21
C SER A 118 15.06 15.41 -18.54
N THR A 119 14.71 14.30 -19.20
CA THR A 119 13.95 14.33 -20.46
C THR A 119 12.52 14.83 -20.25
N LEU A 120 11.84 14.37 -19.19
CA LEU A 120 10.49 14.81 -18.85
C LEU A 120 10.46 16.29 -18.44
N ARG A 121 11.52 16.78 -17.77
CA ARG A 121 11.71 18.19 -17.41
C ARG A 121 11.88 19.07 -18.64
N GLN A 122 12.70 18.63 -19.61
CA GLN A 122 12.91 19.35 -20.87
C GLN A 122 11.62 19.49 -21.69
N ARG A 123 10.67 18.56 -21.53
CA ARG A 123 9.37 18.56 -22.21
C ARG A 123 8.24 19.22 -21.40
N ASP A 124 8.57 19.85 -20.28
CA ASP A 124 7.65 20.45 -19.30
C ASP A 124 6.55 19.51 -18.75
N ILE A 125 6.77 18.20 -18.85
CA ILE A 125 5.79 17.18 -18.41
C ILE A 125 5.78 17.05 -16.88
N LEU A 126 6.95 17.13 -16.23
CA LEU A 126 7.08 16.88 -14.78
C LEU A 126 6.25 17.82 -13.91
N ARG A 127 5.94 19.03 -14.40
CA ARG A 127 5.18 20.03 -13.65
C ARG A 127 3.73 19.62 -13.39
N ASP A 128 3.15 18.77 -14.25
CA ASP A 128 1.76 18.32 -14.14
C ASP A 128 1.61 16.97 -13.43
N VAL A 129 2.72 16.31 -13.08
CA VAL A 129 2.74 14.97 -12.50
C VAL A 129 2.34 15.03 -11.01
N GLN A 130 1.14 14.57 -10.71
CA GLN A 130 0.64 14.50 -9.32
C GLN A 130 0.78 13.10 -8.72
N SER A 131 0.87 12.06 -9.55
CA SER A 131 0.97 10.66 -9.12
C SER A 131 2.10 9.99 -9.85
N LEU A 132 3.12 9.58 -9.11
CA LEU A 132 4.34 8.99 -9.63
C LEU A 132 4.52 7.58 -9.05
N ILE A 133 4.59 6.57 -9.91
CA ILE A 133 4.80 5.18 -9.54
C ILE A 133 6.21 4.76 -9.97
N LEU A 134 7.02 4.37 -8.99
CA LEU A 134 8.40 3.90 -9.13
C LEU A 134 8.58 2.50 -8.54
N ASP A 135 7.50 1.72 -8.45
CA ASP A 135 7.51 0.40 -7.82
C ASP A 135 8.47 -0.54 -8.56
N GLY A 136 9.29 -1.30 -7.81
CA GLY A 136 10.27 -2.25 -8.36
C GLY A 136 11.50 -1.64 -9.02
N LEU A 137 11.62 -0.31 -9.05
CA LEU A 137 12.76 0.37 -9.68
C LEU A 137 13.91 0.58 -8.67
N SER A 138 15.10 0.88 -9.17
CA SER A 138 16.24 1.30 -8.33
C SER A 138 16.10 2.78 -8.01
N VAL A 139 15.64 3.12 -6.81
CA VAL A 139 15.40 4.51 -6.37
C VAL A 139 16.24 4.78 -5.13
N THR A 140 17.08 5.80 -5.20
CA THR A 140 17.93 6.21 -4.08
C THR A 140 17.21 7.17 -3.15
N ALA A 141 17.67 7.25 -1.89
CA ALA A 141 17.08 8.17 -0.93
C ALA A 141 17.28 9.64 -1.30
N GLU A 142 18.36 9.97 -2.03
CA GLU A 142 18.61 11.31 -2.55
C GLU A 142 17.58 11.69 -3.63
N LEU A 143 17.27 10.77 -4.55
CA LEU A 143 16.23 10.99 -5.55
C LEU A 143 14.86 11.23 -4.89
N CYS A 144 14.51 10.45 -3.86
CA CYS A 144 13.32 10.70 -3.06
C CYS A 144 13.35 12.07 -2.37
N HIS A 145 14.50 12.47 -1.83
CA HIS A 145 14.66 13.78 -1.20
C HIS A 145 14.40 14.92 -2.20
N GLU A 146 14.91 14.81 -3.43
CA GLU A 146 14.64 15.74 -4.52
C GLU A 146 13.15 15.81 -4.84
N ILE A 147 12.50 14.66 -5.10
CA ILE A 147 11.07 14.60 -5.45
C ILE A 147 10.18 15.23 -4.37
N ILE A 148 10.53 15.04 -3.09
CA ILE A 148 9.73 15.50 -1.95
C ILE A 148 9.93 17.01 -1.70
N ASN A 149 11.16 17.51 -1.81
CA ASN A 149 11.52 18.85 -1.34
C ASN A 149 11.67 19.90 -2.45
N ASP A 150 11.99 19.49 -3.68
CA ASP A 150 12.16 20.41 -4.81
C ASP A 150 10.79 20.92 -5.31
N PRO A 151 10.57 22.25 -5.35
CA PRO A 151 9.33 22.83 -5.84
C PRO A 151 9.03 22.58 -7.33
N SER A 152 10.01 22.09 -8.09
CA SER A 152 9.83 21.71 -9.50
C SER A 152 8.89 20.53 -9.67
N TYR A 153 8.79 19.66 -8.65
CA TYR A 153 7.86 18.54 -8.61
C TYR A 153 6.51 18.97 -7.99
N SER A 154 5.41 18.55 -8.62
CA SER A 154 4.04 18.72 -8.11
C SER A 154 3.44 17.42 -7.57
N VAL A 155 4.31 16.44 -7.28
CA VAL A 155 3.91 15.09 -6.86
C VAL A 155 3.17 15.13 -5.53
N ARG A 156 1.93 14.62 -5.55
CA ARG A 156 1.05 14.46 -4.38
C ARG A 156 1.02 13.02 -3.88
N MET A 157 1.15 12.06 -4.78
CA MET A 157 1.19 10.63 -4.48
C MET A 157 2.48 10.02 -5.05
N LEU A 158 3.27 9.37 -4.21
CA LEU A 158 4.50 8.69 -4.60
C LEU A 158 4.41 7.22 -4.21
N SER A 159 4.57 6.31 -5.17
CA SER A 159 4.66 4.88 -4.90
C SER A 159 6.09 4.40 -5.09
N ILE A 160 6.68 3.84 -4.03
CA ILE A 160 8.05 3.31 -3.98
C ILE A 160 8.07 1.91 -3.36
N ARG A 161 7.08 1.08 -3.71
CA ARG A 161 6.94 -0.29 -3.19
C ARG A 161 7.95 -1.22 -3.86
N GLY A 162 8.60 -2.07 -3.06
CA GLY A 162 9.57 -3.06 -3.57
C GLY A 162 10.75 -2.43 -4.31
N VAL A 163 11.13 -1.21 -3.96
CA VAL A 163 12.25 -0.49 -4.58
C VAL A 163 13.59 -1.09 -4.15
N ASN A 164 14.53 -1.16 -5.09
CA ASN A 164 15.90 -1.60 -4.84
C ASN A 164 16.79 -0.42 -4.44
N ASN A 165 17.82 -0.68 -3.61
CA ASN A 165 18.85 0.29 -3.20
C ASN A 165 18.35 1.52 -2.42
N LEU A 166 17.16 1.44 -1.82
CA LEU A 166 16.60 2.52 -1.01
C LEU A 166 17.11 2.46 0.44
N ASN A 167 17.79 3.53 0.87
CA ASN A 167 18.13 3.70 2.28
C ASN A 167 16.92 4.25 3.07
N HIS A 168 16.22 3.39 3.80
CA HIS A 168 15.05 3.77 4.60
C HIS A 168 15.37 4.84 5.67
N GLY A 169 16.57 4.83 6.26
CA GLY A 169 16.99 5.83 7.25
C GLY A 169 17.09 7.24 6.66
N LYS A 170 17.77 7.38 5.52
CA LYS A 170 17.86 8.65 4.77
C LYS A 170 16.47 9.12 4.30
N LEU A 171 15.61 8.21 3.83
CA LEU A 171 14.25 8.55 3.42
C LEU A 171 13.40 9.08 4.58
N ARG A 172 13.42 8.42 5.75
CA ARG A 172 12.73 8.89 6.95
C ARG A 172 13.23 10.27 7.37
N ALA A 173 14.55 10.51 7.29
CA ALA A 173 15.12 11.82 7.56
C ALA A 173 14.62 12.89 6.56
N ALA A 174 14.48 12.56 5.28
CA ALA A 174 13.91 13.45 4.25
C ALA A 174 12.43 13.76 4.51
N LEU A 175 11.63 12.76 4.92
CA LEU A 175 10.23 12.95 5.29
C LEU A 175 10.07 13.79 6.56
N ALA A 176 10.87 13.51 7.59
CA ALA A 176 10.88 14.29 8.83
C ALA A 176 11.34 15.73 8.60
N TYR A 177 12.30 15.95 7.68
CA TYR A 177 12.70 17.28 7.24
C TYR A 177 11.56 18.02 6.52
N ALA A 178 10.85 17.33 5.63
CA ALA A 178 9.73 17.89 4.90
C ALA A 178 8.55 18.27 5.81
N CYS A 179 8.31 17.52 6.89
CA CYS A 179 7.18 17.72 7.82
C CYS A 179 7.47 18.67 9.00
N ARG A 180 8.57 19.44 8.97
CA ARG A 180 8.90 20.36 10.08
C ARG A 180 7.90 21.51 10.17
N SER A 181 7.53 21.88 11.40
CA SER A 181 6.62 22.98 11.70
C SER A 181 7.10 24.37 11.24
N SER A 182 8.39 24.53 10.92
CA SER A 182 8.98 25.79 10.43
C SER A 182 8.81 26.03 8.92
N ARG A 183 8.23 25.08 8.16
CA ARG A 183 7.99 25.21 6.72
C ARG A 183 6.70 26.00 6.43
N PRO A 184 6.59 26.66 5.26
CA PRO A 184 5.36 27.34 4.85
C PRO A 184 4.16 26.41 4.78
N GLU A 185 2.97 26.95 5.03
CA GLU A 185 1.71 26.25 4.84
C GLU A 185 1.63 25.64 3.42
N ASN A 186 1.04 24.44 3.32
CA ASN A 186 0.96 23.63 2.09
C ASN A 186 2.28 22.99 1.59
N THR A 187 3.35 23.01 2.39
CA THR A 187 4.53 22.18 2.16
C THR A 187 4.67 21.11 3.26
N PRO A 188 4.90 19.82 2.92
CA PRO A 188 5.16 19.28 1.59
C PRO A 188 3.90 19.17 0.72
N ARG A 189 4.12 19.17 -0.61
CA ARG A 189 3.08 18.89 -1.63
C ARG A 189 2.67 17.43 -1.62
N LEU A 190 3.60 16.55 -1.28
CA LEU A 190 3.34 15.13 -1.07
C LEU A 190 2.32 14.95 0.06
N LYS A 191 1.25 14.22 -0.24
CA LYS A 191 0.17 13.88 0.72
C LYS A 191 0.02 12.38 0.95
N ALA A 192 0.54 11.55 0.05
CA ALA A 192 0.44 10.11 0.13
C ALA A 192 1.74 9.45 -0.35
N ILE A 193 2.22 8.46 0.39
CA ILE A 193 3.38 7.64 0.02
C ILE A 193 3.11 6.16 0.25
N TYR A 194 3.41 5.32 -0.74
CA TYR A 194 3.29 3.87 -0.64
C TYR A 194 4.67 3.25 -0.46
N VAL A 195 4.88 2.53 0.65
CA VAL A 195 6.18 1.97 1.05
C VAL A 195 6.06 0.54 1.54
N PHE A 196 5.03 0.21 2.33
CA PHE A 196 4.92 -1.04 3.08
C PHE A 196 4.21 -2.17 2.33
N GLY A 197 3.38 -1.83 1.33
CA GLY A 197 2.57 -2.79 0.59
C GLY A 197 3.39 -3.71 -0.30
N PRO A 198 2.89 -4.93 -0.58
CA PRO A 198 3.55 -5.86 -1.49
C PRO A 198 3.65 -5.27 -2.90
N MET A 199 4.68 -5.71 -3.64
CA MET A 199 4.85 -5.32 -5.04
C MET A 199 3.75 -5.99 -5.89
N PRO A 200 3.08 -5.25 -6.80
CA PRO A 200 1.97 -5.79 -7.59
C PRO A 200 2.37 -6.87 -8.63
N CYS A 201 3.66 -7.13 -8.84
CA CYS A 201 4.16 -8.09 -9.84
C CYS A 201 4.55 -9.45 -9.26
N ASP A 202 4.39 -9.69 -7.95
CA ASP A 202 4.57 -11.03 -7.41
C ASP A 202 3.44 -11.93 -7.90
N GLU A 203 3.73 -12.89 -8.78
CA GLU A 203 2.74 -13.87 -9.29
C GLU A 203 2.12 -14.70 -8.15
N ASN A 204 2.75 -14.73 -6.98
CA ASN A 204 2.25 -15.35 -5.75
C ASN A 204 1.33 -14.43 -4.92
N ALA A 205 1.31 -13.13 -5.18
CA ALA A 205 0.39 -12.18 -4.54
C ALA A 205 -0.95 -12.22 -5.28
N GLN A 206 -1.83 -13.11 -4.85
CA GLN A 206 -3.20 -13.17 -5.35
C GLN A 206 -3.84 -11.77 -5.35
N ALA A 207 -4.58 -11.43 -6.42
CA ALA A 207 -5.28 -10.16 -6.61
C ALA A 207 -6.18 -9.73 -5.42
N ASN A 208 -6.48 -10.65 -4.51
CA ASN A 208 -7.22 -10.45 -3.25
C ASN A 208 -6.45 -9.64 -2.18
N ASP A 209 -5.15 -9.39 -2.34
CA ASP A 209 -4.35 -8.65 -1.34
C ASP A 209 -4.36 -7.13 -1.50
N SER A 210 -5.07 -6.63 -2.53
CA SER A 210 -5.17 -5.20 -2.86
C SER A 210 -5.79 -4.35 -1.73
N ASP A 211 -6.67 -4.95 -0.93
CA ASP A 211 -7.29 -4.32 0.25
C ASP A 211 -6.99 -5.11 1.54
N ALA A 212 -5.75 -5.57 1.73
CA ALA A 212 -5.38 -6.49 2.83
C ALA A 212 -5.87 -6.07 4.23
N TRP A 213 -5.95 -4.76 4.50
CA TRP A 213 -6.49 -4.23 5.76
C TRP A 213 -8.00 -4.48 5.94
N TRP A 214 -8.77 -4.44 4.85
CA TRP A 214 -10.23 -4.52 4.82
C TRP A 214 -10.75 -5.91 4.44
N SER A 215 -9.98 -6.71 3.70
CA SER A 215 -10.44 -7.97 3.12
C SER A 215 -10.17 -9.20 4.00
N LYS A 216 -9.10 -9.17 4.81
CA LYS A 216 -8.69 -10.30 5.65
C LYS A 216 -8.36 -9.87 7.07
N LYS A 217 -8.75 -10.68 8.05
CA LYS A 217 -8.28 -10.56 9.43
C LYS A 217 -7.03 -11.40 9.62
N GLY A 218 -6.09 -10.90 10.41
CA GLY A 218 -4.80 -11.52 10.66
C GLY A 218 -3.65 -10.59 10.35
N ARG A 219 -2.49 -11.16 10.03
CA ARG A 219 -1.28 -10.38 9.71
C ARG A 219 -1.41 -9.76 8.32
N VAL A 220 -1.20 -8.44 8.26
CA VAL A 220 -1.21 -7.65 7.02
C VAL A 220 0.20 -7.26 6.62
N LEU A 221 1.04 -6.87 7.58
CA LEU A 221 2.43 -6.48 7.35
C LEU A 221 3.39 -7.42 8.06
N ASN A 222 4.54 -7.66 7.41
CA ASN A 222 5.65 -8.37 8.02
C ASN A 222 6.45 -7.42 8.91
N SER A 223 6.80 -7.87 10.11
CA SER A 223 7.66 -7.11 11.01
C SER A 223 9.09 -7.09 10.47
N THR A 224 9.61 -5.90 10.19
CA THR A 224 11.02 -5.66 9.86
C THR A 224 11.71 -4.89 11.00
N SER A 225 13.05 -4.89 11.02
CA SER A 225 13.84 -4.18 12.05
C SER A 225 13.55 -2.68 12.13
N ASP A 226 13.18 -2.08 11.00
CA ASP A 226 13.08 -0.62 10.86
C ASP A 226 11.69 -0.09 11.26
N MET A 227 10.77 -0.97 11.69
CA MET A 227 9.37 -0.62 11.94
C MET A 227 9.18 0.39 13.08
N ASP A 228 9.96 0.30 14.15
CA ASP A 228 9.86 1.26 15.27
C ASP A 228 10.27 2.67 14.83
N ASP A 229 11.32 2.69 14.02
CA ASP A 229 11.92 3.85 13.40
C ASP A 229 10.97 4.50 12.37
N TRP A 230 10.22 3.68 11.64
CA TRP A 230 9.12 4.10 10.79
C TRP A 230 7.92 4.60 11.59
N ALA A 231 7.56 3.97 12.71
CA ALA A 231 6.47 4.41 13.56
C ALA A 231 6.70 5.85 14.06
N GLN A 232 7.93 6.18 14.46
CA GLN A 232 8.30 7.53 14.85
C GLN A 232 8.20 8.53 13.69
N CYS A 233 8.62 8.12 12.49
CA CYS A 233 8.50 8.95 11.28
C CYS A 233 7.03 9.20 10.92
N MET A 234 6.19 8.16 10.92
CA MET A 234 4.75 8.27 10.66
C MET A 234 4.05 9.17 11.67
N LEU A 235 4.44 9.10 12.94
CA LEU A 235 3.93 9.99 13.99
C LEU A 235 4.29 11.45 13.70
N ALA A 236 5.54 11.73 13.29
CA ALA A 236 5.96 13.07 12.91
C ALA A 236 5.25 13.59 11.64
N CYS A 237 4.83 12.68 10.76
CA CYS A 237 4.11 12.99 9.52
C CYS A 237 2.58 13.01 9.69
N GLN A 238 2.06 12.80 10.90
CA GLN A 238 0.63 12.67 11.16
C GLN A 238 -0.13 13.89 10.65
N SER A 239 -1.26 13.67 9.97
CA SER A 239 -2.09 14.68 9.29
C SER A 239 -1.47 15.39 8.07
N LEU A 240 -0.19 15.17 7.77
CA LEU A 240 0.51 15.78 6.63
C LEU A 240 0.67 14.80 5.46
N ILE A 241 1.15 13.59 5.76
CA ILE A 241 1.42 12.52 4.79
C ILE A 241 0.72 11.24 5.26
N SER A 242 -0.04 10.62 4.36
CA SER A 242 -0.69 9.33 4.57
C SER A 242 0.19 8.21 4.02
N PHE A 243 0.13 7.04 4.65
CA PHE A 243 0.93 5.86 4.32
C PHE A 243 0.02 4.66 4.03
N ASP A 244 0.54 3.64 3.36
CA ASP A 244 -0.10 2.32 3.17
C ASP A 244 -0.05 1.43 4.42
N ALA A 245 0.46 1.98 5.53
CA ALA A 245 0.38 1.42 6.86
C ALA A 245 -0.25 2.42 7.84
N VAL A 246 -0.74 1.92 8.97
CA VAL A 246 -1.30 2.75 10.05
C VAL A 246 -0.58 2.49 11.36
N LEU A 247 -0.54 3.51 12.22
CA LEU A 247 -0.04 3.36 13.59
C LEU A 247 -1.01 2.49 14.40
N CYS A 248 -0.44 1.68 15.29
CA CYS A 248 -1.21 0.91 16.26
C CYS A 248 -1.99 1.84 17.18
N GLN A 249 -3.31 1.66 17.22
CA GLN A 249 -4.21 2.44 18.07
C GLN A 249 -4.47 1.76 19.42
N GLY A 250 -3.64 0.79 19.82
CA GLY A 250 -3.79 0.13 21.11
C GLY A 250 -3.53 1.04 22.31
N PRO A 251 -4.20 0.82 23.46
CA PRO A 251 -4.14 1.70 24.63
C PRO A 251 -2.78 1.70 25.34
N ARG A 252 -1.84 0.84 24.91
CA ARG A 252 -0.47 0.76 25.44
C ARG A 252 0.45 1.84 24.87
N HIS A 253 0.10 2.43 23.72
CA HIS A 253 0.90 3.46 23.07
C HIS A 253 0.44 4.85 23.50
N ALA A 254 1.37 5.73 23.87
CA ALA A 254 1.05 7.10 24.28
C ALA A 254 0.40 7.94 23.15
N SER A 255 0.69 7.59 21.90
CA SER A 255 0.12 8.26 20.72
C SER A 255 -1.28 7.77 20.33
N SER A 256 -1.83 6.77 21.03
CA SER A 256 -3.16 6.23 20.74
C SER A 256 -4.26 7.08 21.38
N PRO A 257 -5.41 7.31 20.69
CA PRO A 257 -6.63 7.88 21.29
C PRO A 257 -7.18 7.07 22.46
N ALA A 258 -6.87 5.78 22.55
CA ALA A 258 -7.28 4.91 23.65
C ALA A 258 -6.30 4.91 24.83
N PHE A 259 -5.24 5.72 24.78
CA PHE A 259 -4.29 5.82 25.89
C PHE A 259 -5.01 6.25 27.17
N GLY A 260 -4.78 5.51 28.26
CA GLY A 260 -5.44 5.73 29.56
C GLY A 260 -6.82 5.06 29.73
N SER A 261 -7.37 4.43 28.69
CA SER A 261 -8.62 3.64 28.80
C SER A 261 -8.48 2.35 29.60
N CYS A 262 -7.24 1.90 29.83
CA CYS A 262 -6.90 0.70 30.57
C CYS A 262 -5.67 0.98 31.46
N SER A 263 -5.56 0.30 32.60
CA SER A 263 -4.37 0.40 33.45
C SER A 263 -3.16 -0.23 32.75
N VAL A 264 -2.25 0.61 32.24
CA VAL A 264 -1.00 0.16 31.63
C VAL A 264 0.16 0.49 32.56
N SER A 265 1.05 -0.47 32.82
CA SER A 265 2.17 -0.31 33.74
C SER A 265 3.18 0.76 33.30
N SER A 266 3.44 0.85 31.98
CA SER A 266 4.30 1.88 31.37
C SER A 266 3.86 2.15 29.92
N PRO A 267 3.87 3.42 29.46
CA PRO A 267 3.58 3.74 28.07
C PRO A 267 4.67 3.19 27.13
N CYS A 268 4.26 2.53 26.06
CA CYS A 268 5.15 2.07 24.99
C CYS A 268 5.41 3.18 23.96
N SER A 269 6.55 3.09 23.27
CA SER A 269 6.83 3.85 22.05
C SER A 269 5.74 3.61 20.99
N PRO A 270 5.51 4.56 20.07
CA PRO A 270 4.60 4.33 18.94
C PRO A 270 5.07 3.12 18.13
N ALA A 271 4.13 2.33 17.60
CA ALA A 271 4.42 1.16 16.78
C ALA A 271 3.53 1.14 15.54
N VAL A 272 4.05 0.62 14.42
CA VAL A 272 3.25 0.35 13.22
C VAL A 272 2.33 -0.84 13.49
N ALA A 273 1.06 -0.74 13.07
CA ALA A 273 0.16 -1.87 13.12
C ALA A 273 0.57 -2.91 12.08
N THR A 274 0.63 -4.17 12.50
CA THR A 274 0.99 -5.29 11.61
C THR A 274 -0.16 -6.26 11.41
N PHE A 275 -1.23 -6.13 12.21
CA PHE A 275 -2.42 -6.96 12.16
C PHE A 275 -3.67 -6.13 11.95
N SER A 276 -4.54 -6.64 11.07
CA SER A 276 -5.93 -6.23 10.95
C SER A 276 -6.77 -7.23 11.76
N VAL A 277 -7.43 -6.77 12.82
CA VAL A 277 -8.32 -7.63 13.62
C VAL A 277 -9.75 -7.07 13.60
N GLY A 278 -10.74 -7.93 13.85
CA GLY A 278 -12.14 -7.49 13.99
C GLY A 278 -12.43 -6.92 15.38
N GLY A 279 -13.69 -6.92 15.79
CA GLY A 279 -14.06 -6.68 17.19
C GLY A 279 -13.51 -7.76 18.14
N CYS A 280 -13.38 -7.43 19.43
CA CYS A 280 -12.98 -8.39 20.46
C CYS A 280 -13.94 -9.60 20.48
N ALA A 281 -13.40 -10.82 20.60
CA ALA A 281 -14.20 -12.04 20.64
C ALA A 281 -15.12 -12.17 21.86
N GLY A 282 -14.83 -11.44 22.95
CA GLY A 282 -15.66 -11.43 24.17
C GLY A 282 -16.79 -10.40 24.13
N CYS A 283 -16.46 -9.14 23.83
CA CYS A 283 -17.41 -8.03 23.92
C CYS A 283 -17.84 -7.44 22.57
N GLY A 284 -17.26 -7.89 21.45
CA GLY A 284 -17.52 -7.38 20.10
C GLY A 284 -16.92 -6.00 19.81
N LYS A 285 -16.28 -5.34 20.78
CA LYS A 285 -15.78 -3.96 20.68
C LYS A 285 -14.25 -3.89 20.77
N ALA A 286 -13.69 -2.73 20.44
CA ALA A 286 -12.29 -2.38 20.68
C ALA A 286 -12.23 -1.06 21.48
N PRO A 287 -11.32 -0.91 22.46
CA PRO A 287 -11.24 0.30 23.28
C PRO A 287 -10.95 1.58 22.48
N GLU A 288 -10.30 1.46 21.32
CA GLU A 288 -9.98 2.55 20.40
C GLU A 288 -11.06 2.79 19.33
N GLY A 289 -12.11 1.98 19.29
CA GLY A 289 -13.08 1.97 18.19
C GLY A 289 -12.66 1.10 17.01
N VAL A 290 -13.56 0.93 16.06
CA VAL A 290 -13.33 0.17 14.83
C VAL A 290 -13.20 1.15 13.68
N MET A 291 -12.24 0.93 12.78
CA MET A 291 -12.09 1.71 11.57
C MET A 291 -13.15 1.30 10.56
N THR A 292 -13.97 2.28 10.16
CA THR A 292 -14.97 2.18 9.10
C THR A 292 -14.55 3.01 7.89
N ALA A 293 -15.18 2.81 6.73
CA ALA A 293 -14.91 3.62 5.54
C ALA A 293 -15.20 5.13 5.72
N GLU A 294 -15.98 5.52 6.74
CA GLU A 294 -16.27 6.93 7.05
C GLU A 294 -15.21 7.58 7.95
N THR A 295 -14.27 6.79 8.45
CA THR A 295 -13.16 7.30 9.28
C THR A 295 -12.34 8.31 8.48
N HIS A 296 -11.79 9.32 9.15
CA HIS A 296 -11.02 10.37 8.48
C HIS A 296 -9.85 9.77 7.68
N CYS A 297 -9.69 10.20 6.43
CA CYS A 297 -8.74 9.58 5.49
C CYS A 297 -7.28 9.63 5.98
N SER A 298 -6.90 10.61 6.81
CA SER A 298 -5.54 10.69 7.38
C SER A 298 -5.22 9.58 8.38
N SER A 299 -6.24 8.86 8.89
CA SER A 299 -6.07 7.74 9.81
C SER A 299 -6.29 6.37 9.15
N LEU A 300 -6.70 6.36 7.88
CA LEU A 300 -6.88 5.14 7.10
C LEU A 300 -5.61 4.79 6.32
N PRO A 301 -5.32 3.49 6.12
CA PRO A 301 -4.21 3.08 5.27
C PRO A 301 -4.53 3.41 3.82
N LEU A 302 -3.50 3.81 3.05
CA LEU A 302 -3.61 3.90 1.61
C LEU A 302 -3.83 2.51 0.99
N LEU A 303 -4.65 2.47 -0.05
CA LEU A 303 -5.06 1.26 -0.75
C LEU A 303 -4.28 1.07 -2.04
N ALA A 304 -3.87 -0.16 -2.30
CA ALA A 304 -3.19 -0.53 -3.53
C ALA A 304 -4.19 -1.14 -4.52
N PRO A 305 -4.12 -0.82 -5.82
CA PRO A 305 -3.18 0.11 -6.47
C PRO A 305 -3.55 1.59 -6.24
N PRO A 306 -2.58 2.52 -6.40
CA PRO A 306 -2.86 3.96 -6.34
C PRO A 306 -3.96 4.39 -7.34
N PRO A 307 -4.85 5.33 -6.98
CA PRO A 307 -5.88 5.81 -7.89
C PRO A 307 -5.30 6.39 -9.18
N ILE A 308 -5.81 5.91 -10.32
CA ILE A 308 -5.39 6.35 -11.65
C ILE A 308 -6.12 7.66 -12.04
N LEU A 309 -7.40 7.76 -11.67
CA LEU A 309 -8.28 8.86 -12.04
C LEU A 309 -8.34 10.01 -11.02
N SER A 310 -7.68 9.88 -9.86
CA SER A 310 -7.61 10.93 -8.84
C SER A 310 -6.22 10.99 -8.21
N SER A 311 -5.85 12.14 -7.65
CA SER A 311 -4.65 12.29 -6.81
C SER A 311 -4.99 12.79 -5.41
N SER A 312 -6.23 12.52 -4.95
CA SER A 312 -6.70 12.82 -3.61
C SER A 312 -6.45 11.66 -2.65
N VAL A 313 -6.07 11.98 -1.40
CA VAL A 313 -5.91 11.00 -0.33
C VAL A 313 -7.22 10.26 -0.06
N GLN A 314 -8.36 10.95 -0.18
CA GLN A 314 -9.68 10.32 -0.03
C GLN A 314 -9.89 9.19 -1.05
N ALA A 315 -9.60 9.43 -2.33
CA ALA A 315 -9.73 8.37 -3.34
C ALA A 315 -8.75 7.22 -3.07
N ALA A 316 -7.58 7.50 -2.50
CA ALA A 316 -6.56 6.51 -2.16
C ALA A 316 -6.85 5.72 -0.87
N THR A 317 -7.84 6.11 -0.08
CA THR A 317 -8.19 5.48 1.21
C THR A 317 -9.60 4.89 1.22
N THR A 318 -10.39 5.14 0.17
CA THR A 318 -11.78 4.68 0.08
C THR A 318 -11.81 3.21 -0.35
N PRO A 319 -12.24 2.27 0.51
CA PRO A 319 -12.28 0.86 0.18
C PRO A 319 -13.38 0.55 -0.84
N ARG A 320 -13.23 -0.58 -1.55
CA ARG A 320 -14.26 -1.09 -2.45
C ARG A 320 -15.53 -1.51 -1.68
N PRO A 321 -16.69 -1.59 -2.36
CA PRO A 321 -17.90 -2.13 -1.75
C PRO A 321 -17.68 -3.57 -1.26
N GLY A 322 -18.18 -3.90 -0.07
CA GLY A 322 -17.99 -5.22 0.56
C GLY A 322 -16.76 -5.33 1.48
N HIS A 323 -16.28 -4.22 2.02
CA HIS A 323 -15.21 -4.19 3.02
C HIS A 323 -15.67 -4.66 4.40
N GLU A 324 -14.75 -5.23 5.17
CA GLU A 324 -14.95 -5.52 6.59
C GLU A 324 -14.21 -4.53 7.47
N ASP A 325 -14.93 -3.90 8.39
CA ASP A 325 -14.36 -2.99 9.38
C ASP A 325 -13.25 -3.68 10.20
N PHE A 326 -12.19 -2.93 10.52
CA PHE A 326 -11.02 -3.50 11.19
C PHE A 326 -10.48 -2.62 12.31
N VAL A 327 -9.61 -3.21 13.11
CA VAL A 327 -8.91 -2.59 14.22
C VAL A 327 -7.42 -2.83 14.00
N PRO A 328 -6.61 -1.77 13.82
CA PRO A 328 -5.18 -1.92 13.59
C PRO A 328 -4.40 -2.10 14.90
N ARG A 329 -3.70 -3.23 15.03
CA ARG A 329 -2.85 -3.53 16.19
C ARG A 329 -1.45 -3.98 15.78
N CYS A 330 -0.45 -3.63 16.59
CA CYS A 330 0.90 -4.20 16.48
C CYS A 330 0.98 -5.56 17.17
N ALA A 331 2.04 -6.31 16.86
CA ALA A 331 2.31 -7.63 17.46
C ALA A 331 2.39 -7.57 18.99
N ASP A 332 2.96 -6.50 19.56
CA ASP A 332 3.11 -6.35 21.01
C ASP A 332 1.80 -6.11 21.73
N CYS A 333 0.88 -5.36 21.11
CA CYS A 333 -0.47 -5.20 21.63
C CYS A 333 -1.28 -6.50 21.53
N LEU A 334 -0.99 -7.38 20.57
CA LEU A 334 -1.70 -8.65 20.43
C LEU A 334 -1.03 -9.82 21.17
N ARG A 335 0.13 -9.58 21.79
CA ARG A 335 0.90 -10.59 22.51
C ARG A 335 0.04 -11.28 23.56
N ASP A 336 -0.02 -12.61 23.49
CA ASP A 336 -0.82 -13.48 24.35
C ASP A 336 -2.32 -13.18 24.38
N ARG A 337 -2.86 -12.49 23.36
CA ARG A 337 -4.29 -12.14 23.28
C ARG A 337 -4.90 -12.35 21.90
N PHE A 338 -4.18 -13.02 21.01
CA PHE A 338 -4.56 -13.26 19.63
C PHE A 338 -4.40 -14.73 19.30
N CYS A 339 -5.40 -15.29 18.61
CA CYS A 339 -5.39 -16.67 18.12
C CYS A 339 -4.99 -16.69 16.64
N VAL A 340 -3.85 -17.29 16.32
CA VAL A 340 -3.32 -17.39 14.95
C VAL A 340 -4.23 -18.23 14.05
N ALA A 341 -4.82 -19.30 14.57
CA ALA A 341 -5.64 -20.20 13.75
C ALA A 341 -7.01 -19.61 13.31
N CYS A 342 -7.56 -18.64 14.03
CA CYS A 342 -8.90 -18.09 13.72
C CYS A 342 -8.97 -16.56 13.68
N ASN A 343 -7.83 -15.88 13.83
CA ASN A 343 -7.70 -14.43 13.83
C ASN A 343 -8.55 -13.68 14.87
N LYS A 344 -9.09 -14.39 15.86
CA LYS A 344 -9.81 -13.80 16.99
C LYS A 344 -8.83 -13.20 17.99
N TRP A 345 -9.24 -12.13 18.64
CA TRP A 345 -8.46 -11.47 19.69
C TRP A 345 -9.34 -11.06 20.87
N TRP A 346 -8.69 -10.80 22.01
CA TRP A 346 -9.34 -10.35 23.24
C TRP A 346 -8.77 -9.00 23.70
N CYS A 347 -9.65 -8.04 23.97
CA CYS A 347 -9.26 -6.73 24.48
C CYS A 347 -8.72 -6.80 25.92
N GLU A 348 -8.08 -5.72 26.36
CA GLU A 348 -7.50 -5.54 27.69
C GLU A 348 -8.48 -5.85 28.83
N THR A 349 -9.76 -5.50 28.68
CA THR A 349 -10.80 -5.73 29.70
C THR A 349 -11.30 -7.17 29.71
N CYS A 350 -11.38 -7.81 28.54
CA CYS A 350 -11.82 -9.21 28.46
C CYS A 350 -10.69 -10.18 28.82
N TYR A 351 -9.44 -9.79 28.59
CA TYR A 351 -8.27 -10.64 28.84
C TYR A 351 -7.79 -10.52 30.29
N HIS A 352 -7.94 -11.61 31.05
CA HIS A 352 -7.47 -11.71 32.42
C HIS A 352 -6.16 -12.55 32.46
N PRO A 353 -4.98 -11.93 32.63
CA PRO A 353 -3.68 -12.61 32.54
C PRO A 353 -3.40 -13.59 33.69
N PHE A 354 -3.94 -13.30 34.88
CA PHE A 354 -3.91 -14.16 36.04
C PHE A 354 -5.35 -14.62 36.29
N GLY A 355 -5.63 -15.90 36.04
CA GLY A 355 -6.90 -16.50 36.41
C GLY A 355 -7.06 -16.39 37.93
N GLY A 356 -7.87 -15.46 38.39
CA GLY A 356 -8.42 -15.48 39.75
C GLY A 356 -9.58 -16.47 39.74
N GLY A 357 -9.39 -17.66 40.31
CA GLY A 357 -10.35 -18.77 40.23
C GLY A 357 -10.34 -19.48 38.87
N ASP A 358 -11.27 -20.43 38.69
CA ASP A 358 -11.46 -21.40 37.58
C ASP A 358 -11.51 -20.83 36.12
N VAL A 359 -11.06 -19.60 35.89
CA VAL A 359 -11.05 -18.92 34.59
C VAL A 359 -9.79 -19.31 33.81
N LYS A 360 -9.97 -20.16 32.80
CA LYS A 360 -8.91 -20.56 31.85
C LYS A 360 -8.39 -19.36 31.06
N ARG A 361 -7.07 -19.32 30.81
CA ARG A 361 -6.47 -18.39 29.83
C ARG A 361 -7.17 -18.55 28.47
N HIS A 362 -7.48 -17.44 27.80
CA HIS A 362 -8.20 -17.48 26.52
C HIS A 362 -7.37 -18.06 25.37
N VAL A 363 -6.05 -17.88 25.43
CA VAL A 363 -5.11 -18.32 24.42
C VAL A 363 -3.86 -18.93 25.06
N SER A 364 -3.34 -19.99 24.45
CA SER A 364 -2.12 -20.67 24.87
C SER A 364 -1.42 -21.32 23.67
N ARG A 365 -0.18 -21.78 23.86
CA ARG A 365 0.54 -22.53 22.83
C ARG A 365 0.16 -24.01 22.92
N SER A 366 -0.38 -24.57 21.85
CA SER A 366 -0.69 -26.01 21.74
C SER A 366 0.50 -26.84 21.29
N CYS A 367 1.34 -26.30 20.42
CA CYS A 367 2.56 -26.93 19.95
C CYS A 367 3.63 -25.88 19.63
N TRP A 368 4.90 -26.28 19.55
CA TRP A 368 6.02 -25.37 19.28
C TRP A 368 5.89 -24.61 17.95
N GLU A 369 5.26 -25.24 16.95
CA GLU A 369 5.11 -24.69 15.60
C GLU A 369 3.74 -24.03 15.34
N CYS A 370 2.74 -24.34 16.16
CA CYS A 370 1.34 -23.91 15.97
C CYS A 370 1.09 -22.45 16.38
N GLY A 371 2.05 -21.84 17.06
CA GLY A 371 1.87 -20.52 17.67
C GLY A 371 0.84 -20.50 18.80
N ILE A 372 0.31 -19.31 19.07
CA ILE A 372 -0.67 -19.04 20.13
C ILE A 372 -2.08 -19.22 19.56
N ASN A 373 -2.87 -20.09 20.17
CA ASN A 373 -4.23 -20.44 19.73
C ASN A 373 -5.22 -20.35 20.87
N CYS A 374 -6.49 -20.11 20.56
CA CYS A 374 -7.56 -20.11 21.55
C CYS A 374 -7.95 -21.53 21.95
N ASN A 375 -8.58 -21.69 23.11
CA ASN A 375 -8.95 -23.01 23.62
C ASN A 375 -9.76 -23.84 22.60
N ASP A 376 -10.71 -23.23 21.89
CA ASP A 376 -11.50 -23.92 20.84
C ASP A 376 -10.62 -24.46 19.70
N CYS A 377 -9.63 -23.67 19.25
CA CYS A 377 -8.70 -24.10 18.21
C CYS A 377 -7.76 -25.19 18.72
N ILE A 378 -7.35 -25.09 19.99
CA ILE A 378 -6.50 -26.10 20.63
C ILE A 378 -7.26 -27.42 20.77
N GLU A 379 -8.50 -27.42 21.24
CA GLU A 379 -9.30 -28.65 21.38
C GLU A 379 -9.56 -29.37 20.04
N ARG A 380 -9.61 -28.61 18.95
CA ARG A 380 -9.72 -29.17 17.59
C ARG A 380 -8.41 -29.80 17.12
N THR A 381 -7.27 -29.19 17.43
CA THR A 381 -5.96 -29.55 16.85
C THR A 381 -5.11 -30.43 17.76
N GLN A 382 -5.28 -30.35 19.08
CA GLN A 382 -4.54 -31.11 20.07
C GLN A 382 -5.37 -32.30 20.55
N LYS A 383 -4.80 -33.49 20.44
CA LYS A 383 -5.40 -34.76 20.92
C LYS A 383 -4.45 -35.43 21.89
N PHE A 384 -4.95 -36.42 22.62
CA PHE A 384 -4.16 -37.19 23.57
C PHE A 384 -4.10 -38.65 23.14
N CYS A 385 -2.92 -39.24 23.23
CA CYS A 385 -2.75 -40.67 23.00
C CYS A 385 -3.30 -41.45 24.19
N LYS A 386 -4.16 -42.45 23.92
CA LYS A 386 -4.80 -43.26 24.96
C LYS A 386 -3.83 -44.18 25.71
N LYS A 387 -2.66 -44.47 25.12
CA LYS A 387 -1.62 -45.32 25.72
C LYS A 387 -0.65 -44.53 26.59
N CYS A 388 -0.06 -43.46 26.03
CA CYS A 388 1.00 -42.69 26.69
C CYS A 388 0.47 -41.50 27.49
N GLY A 389 -0.78 -41.09 27.30
CA GLY A 389 -1.35 -39.85 27.86
C GLY A 389 -0.74 -38.58 27.28
N GLY A 390 0.28 -38.68 26.42
CA GLY A 390 0.95 -37.57 25.76
C GLY A 390 0.03 -36.86 24.77
N GLY A 391 0.06 -35.52 24.82
CA GLY A 391 -0.64 -34.67 23.85
C GLY A 391 0.14 -34.57 22.54
N TYR A 392 -0.56 -34.66 21.41
CA TYR A 392 0.00 -34.49 20.07
C TYR A 392 -0.86 -33.53 19.24
N CYS A 393 -0.23 -32.84 18.29
CA CYS A 393 -0.90 -31.91 17.39
C CYS A 393 -1.19 -32.59 16.04
N LEU A 394 -2.43 -32.47 15.56
CA LEU A 394 -2.85 -33.01 14.27
C LEU A 394 -2.25 -32.28 13.06
N ILE A 395 -1.71 -31.06 13.25
CA ILE A 395 -1.17 -30.25 12.14
C ILE A 395 0.28 -30.61 11.84
N HIS A 396 1.11 -30.79 12.87
CA HIS A 396 2.57 -30.95 12.71
C HIS A 396 3.08 -32.35 13.07
N ASN A 397 2.22 -33.21 13.62
CA ASN A 397 2.60 -34.59 13.93
C ASN A 397 1.72 -35.58 13.16
N GLU A 398 1.90 -35.61 11.84
CA GLU A 398 1.12 -36.40 10.88
C GLU A 398 1.25 -37.93 11.07
N GLY A 399 2.20 -38.39 11.89
CA GLY A 399 2.36 -39.81 12.25
C GLY A 399 1.65 -40.23 13.55
N SER A 400 1.21 -39.28 14.37
CA SER A 400 0.62 -39.58 15.68
C SER A 400 -0.90 -39.80 15.61
N SER A 401 -1.35 -40.87 16.25
CA SER A 401 -2.75 -41.26 16.37
C SER A 401 -3.12 -41.55 17.83
N SER A 402 -4.41 -41.78 18.10
CA SER A 402 -4.87 -42.10 19.45
C SER A 402 -4.23 -43.37 20.05
N ALA A 403 -3.59 -44.21 19.24
CA ALA A 403 -2.93 -45.45 19.63
C ALA A 403 -1.41 -45.48 19.40
N PHE A 404 -0.84 -44.45 18.76
CA PHE A 404 0.57 -44.35 18.38
C PHE A 404 1.04 -42.90 18.54
N CYS A 405 1.99 -42.63 19.43
CA CYS A 405 2.56 -41.30 19.67
C CYS A 405 4.08 -41.41 19.53
N ASP A 406 4.79 -40.36 19.10
CA ASP A 406 6.27 -40.35 18.99
C ASP A 406 6.96 -40.72 20.31
N CYS A 407 6.32 -40.49 21.45
CA CYS A 407 6.80 -40.94 22.77
C CYS A 407 6.84 -42.47 22.93
N MET A 408 6.31 -43.27 22.00
CA MET A 408 6.42 -44.74 22.00
C MET A 408 7.55 -45.27 21.11
N LEU A 409 8.35 -44.40 20.48
CA LEU A 409 9.51 -44.78 19.66
C LEU A 409 10.82 -44.92 20.46
N PHE A 410 10.76 -44.78 21.79
CA PHE A 410 11.90 -44.96 22.71
C PHE A 410 11.60 -46.00 23.79
#